data_AF-A0AAX1J8A5-F1
#
_entry.id   AF-A0AAX1J8A5-F1
#
_cell.length_a   1.000
_cell.length_b   1.000
_cell.length_c   1.000
_cell.angle_alpha   90.00
_cell.angle_beta   90.00
_cell.angle_gamma   90.00
#
_symmetry.space_group_name_H-M   'P 1'
#
loop_
_entity.id
_entity.type
_entity.pdbx_description
1 polymer ?
#
loop_
_entity_poly.entity_id
_entity_poly.type
_entity_poly.pdbx_seq_one_letter_code
_entity_poly.pdbx_strand_id
1 'polypeptide(L)'
;MVNINSKSAARKRVREAQHKANEARLERERQNVDDAASFLVEIGRLVAVDEWERNRILEIRAEGERRRHEHRQAGATAVARMQGRGESLTAIAELAGVKVGEVRAVLKSADAQAAPRADALGAEGSAARGAGEGAVPEAGGGAATDAAAQALGSVDAAAREVGGGVPNNVAAQALGAGAP
;
A
#
# COMPACT_ATOMS: atom_id res chain seq x y z
N MET A 1 7.61 9.35 76.54
CA MET A 1 7.76 10.30 75.42
C MET A 1 8.51 9.58 74.30
N VAL A 2 7.89 9.35 73.13
CA VAL A 2 8.55 8.63 72.03
C VAL A 2 9.67 9.51 71.47
N ASN A 3 10.89 8.98 71.39
CA ASN A 3 12.05 9.76 70.96
C ASN A 3 12.10 9.82 69.43
N ILE A 4 11.36 10.78 68.85
CA ILE A 4 11.14 10.92 67.39
C ILE A 4 12.46 11.22 66.63
N ASN A 5 13.52 11.63 67.32
CA ASN A 5 14.85 11.88 66.76
C ASN A 5 15.86 10.73 67.02
N SER A 6 15.49 9.49 66.68
CA SER A 6 16.46 8.38 66.64
C SER A 6 17.00 8.12 65.22
N LYS A 7 18.29 7.77 65.11
CA LYS A 7 18.96 7.48 63.83
C LYS A 7 18.29 6.31 63.06
N SER A 8 17.67 5.36 63.78
CA SER A 8 16.92 4.26 63.19
C SER A 8 15.56 4.71 62.63
N ALA A 9 14.83 5.57 63.35
CA ALA A 9 13.58 6.15 62.86
C ALA A 9 13.81 7.03 61.62
N ALA A 10 14.85 7.87 61.62
CA ALA A 10 15.25 8.67 60.46
C ALA A 10 15.58 7.78 59.25
N ARG A 11 16.38 6.72 59.43
CA ARG A 11 16.69 5.73 58.37
C ARG A 11 15.45 5.00 57.85
N LYS A 12 14.47 4.68 58.71
CA LYS A 12 13.20 4.08 58.31
C LYS A 12 12.41 5.03 57.40
N ARG A 13 12.21 6.29 57.83
CA ARG A 13 11.49 7.31 57.07
C ARG A 13 12.13 7.62 55.71
N VAL A 14 13.46 7.66 55.63
CA VAL A 14 14.18 7.84 54.36
C VAL A 14 13.93 6.66 53.41
N ARG A 15 14.00 5.42 53.91
CA ARG A 15 13.72 4.22 53.09
C ARG A 15 12.28 4.17 52.59
N GLU A 16 11.30 4.53 53.42
CA GLU A 16 9.88 4.59 53.03
C GLU A 16 9.64 5.66 51.96
N ALA A 17 10.26 6.85 52.09
CA ALA A 17 10.18 7.91 51.09
C ALA A 17 10.83 7.49 49.76
N GLN A 18 11.99 6.82 49.81
CA GLN A 18 12.67 6.28 48.62
C GLN A 18 11.84 5.17 47.96
N HIS A 19 11.23 4.27 48.73
CA HIS A 19 10.37 3.21 48.20
C HIS A 19 9.19 3.80 47.43
N LYS A 20 8.45 4.73 48.05
CA LYS A 20 7.31 5.41 47.41
C LYS A 20 7.71 6.19 46.15
N ALA A 21 8.88 6.84 46.16
CA ALA A 21 9.40 7.55 44.99
C ALA A 21 9.80 6.59 43.86
N ASN A 22 10.38 5.43 44.19
CA ASN A 22 10.73 4.39 43.23
C ASN A 22 9.49 3.72 42.64
N GLU A 23 8.48 3.37 43.46
CA GLU A 23 7.20 2.82 43.00
C GLU A 23 6.53 3.77 42.01
N ALA A 24 6.42 5.06 42.36
CA ALA A 24 5.85 6.07 41.47
C ALA A 24 6.67 6.31 40.19
N ARG A 25 7.96 5.96 40.18
CA ARG A 25 8.80 6.00 38.96
C ARG A 25 8.58 4.76 38.10
N LEU A 26 8.63 3.57 38.70
CA LEU A 26 8.40 2.29 38.02
C LEU A 26 7.01 2.22 37.39
N GLU A 27 5.99 2.77 38.05
CA GLU A 27 4.64 2.79 37.51
C GLU A 27 4.53 3.68 36.26
N ARG A 28 5.15 4.87 36.28
CA ARG A 28 5.26 5.71 35.07
C ARG A 28 6.12 5.06 33.99
N GLU A 29 7.21 4.38 34.35
CA GLU A 29 8.06 3.67 33.39
C GLU A 29 7.27 2.55 32.67
N ARG A 30 6.39 1.82 33.37
CA ARG A 30 5.48 0.84 32.76
C ARG A 30 4.48 1.48 31.81
N GLN A 31 3.72 2.46 32.30
CA GLN A 31 2.71 3.19 31.51
C GLN A 31 3.34 3.80 30.25
N ASN A 32 4.50 4.44 30.37
CA ASN A 32 5.24 4.99 29.24
C ASN A 32 5.70 3.93 28.23
N VAL A 33 6.04 2.71 28.66
CA VAL A 33 6.41 1.61 27.76
C VAL A 33 5.20 1.11 26.98
N ASP A 34 4.07 0.91 27.65
CA ASP A 34 2.82 0.48 27.02
C ASP A 34 2.32 1.54 26.02
N ASP A 35 2.28 2.82 26.43
CA ASP A 35 1.89 3.95 25.57
C ASP A 35 2.85 4.12 24.38
N ALA A 36 4.17 3.97 24.58
CA ALA A 36 5.14 4.05 23.49
C ALA A 36 5.01 2.88 22.50
N ALA A 37 4.69 1.68 22.98
CA ALA A 37 4.41 0.53 22.12
C ALA A 37 3.16 0.78 21.26
N SER A 38 2.06 1.26 21.86
CA SER A 38 0.87 1.67 21.13
C SER A 38 1.16 2.77 20.11
N PHE A 39 1.90 3.81 20.48
CA PHE A 39 2.28 4.90 19.58
C PHE A 39 3.06 4.40 18.36
N LEU A 40 4.05 3.53 18.54
CA LEU A 40 4.83 2.96 17.43
C LEU A 40 3.98 2.10 16.49
N VAL A 41 2.99 1.36 17.02
CA VAL A 41 2.03 0.60 16.20
C VAL A 41 1.18 1.54 15.34
N GLU A 42 0.64 2.62 15.90
CA GLU A 42 -0.17 3.57 15.12
C GLU A 42 0.66 4.33 14.07
N ILE A 43 1.90 4.72 14.38
CA ILE A 43 2.82 5.29 13.38
C ILE A 43 3.08 4.30 12.24
N GLY A 44 3.29 3.01 12.54
CA GLY A 44 3.43 1.98 11.52
C GLY A 44 2.19 1.83 10.62
N ARG A 45 0.98 1.94 11.19
CA ARG A 45 -0.27 1.92 10.42
C ARG A 45 -0.44 3.15 9.53
N LEU A 46 -0.04 4.35 9.99
CA LEU A 46 -0.07 5.56 9.16
C LEU A 46 0.86 5.42 7.93
N VAL A 47 2.09 4.95 8.12
CA VAL A 47 3.03 4.68 7.01
C VAL A 47 2.46 3.65 6.03
N ALA A 48 1.81 2.59 6.53
CA ALA A 48 1.16 1.59 5.69
C ALA A 48 -0.02 2.16 4.87
N VAL A 49 -0.76 3.13 5.41
CA VAL A 49 -1.82 3.86 4.65
C VAL A 49 -1.19 4.74 3.57
N ASP A 50 -0.10 5.47 3.87
CA ASP A 50 0.61 6.29 2.87
C ASP A 50 1.23 5.44 1.75
N GLU A 51 1.68 4.23 2.05
CA GLU A 51 2.14 3.25 1.05
C GLU A 51 1.00 2.71 0.20
N TRP A 52 -0.11 2.32 0.84
CA TRP A 52 -1.32 1.87 0.16
C TRP A 52 -1.88 2.94 -0.79
N GLU A 53 -1.98 4.20 -0.36
CA GLU A 53 -2.48 5.29 -1.20
C GLU A 53 -1.57 5.53 -2.40
N ARG A 54 -0.25 5.62 -2.20
CA ARG A 54 0.73 5.80 -3.29
C ARG A 54 0.62 4.68 -4.32
N ASN A 55 0.59 3.43 -3.87
CA ASN A 55 0.45 2.27 -4.76
C ASN A 55 -0.89 2.32 -5.50
N ARG A 56 -1.99 2.65 -4.81
CA ARG A 56 -3.32 2.72 -5.42
C ARG A 56 -3.44 3.82 -6.47
N ILE A 57 -2.79 4.97 -6.26
CA ILE A 57 -2.72 6.04 -7.26
C ILE A 57 -1.94 5.57 -8.51
N LEU A 58 -0.85 4.83 -8.35
CA LEU A 58 -0.08 4.28 -9.47
C LEU A 58 -0.90 3.25 -10.27
N GLU A 59 -1.59 2.34 -9.60
CA GLU A 59 -2.51 1.38 -10.22
C GLU A 59 -3.59 2.09 -11.04
N ILE A 60 -4.27 3.09 -10.45
CA ILE A 60 -5.35 3.84 -11.13
C ILE A 60 -4.80 4.61 -12.35
N ARG A 61 -3.58 5.15 -12.27
CA ARG A 61 -2.93 5.82 -13.41
C ARG A 61 -2.61 4.84 -14.55
N ALA A 62 -2.08 3.66 -14.21
CA ALA A 62 -1.76 2.61 -15.18
C ALA A 62 -3.03 2.04 -15.85
N GLU A 63 -4.05 1.71 -15.04
CA GLU A 63 -5.39 1.30 -15.50
C GLU A 63 -6.01 2.34 -16.43
N GLY A 64 -5.96 3.61 -16.03
CA GLY A 64 -6.49 4.73 -16.80
C GLY A 64 -5.79 4.92 -18.14
N GLU A 65 -4.47 4.76 -18.22
CA GLU A 65 -3.76 4.82 -19.50
C GLU A 65 -4.02 3.59 -20.36
N ARG A 66 -4.13 2.39 -19.78
CA ARG A 66 -4.47 1.18 -20.53
C ARG A 66 -5.85 1.31 -21.20
N ARG A 67 -6.88 1.78 -20.47
CA ARG A 67 -8.21 2.07 -21.05
C ARG A 67 -8.16 3.14 -22.13
N ARG A 68 -7.42 4.25 -21.91
CA ARG A 68 -7.24 5.27 -22.96
C ARG A 68 -6.56 4.69 -24.20
N HIS A 69 -5.59 3.80 -24.05
CA HIS A 69 -4.95 3.09 -25.16
C HIS A 69 -5.96 2.18 -25.89
N GLU A 70 -6.68 1.33 -25.17
CA GLU A 70 -7.73 0.44 -25.71
C GLU A 70 -8.76 1.23 -26.55
N HIS A 71 -9.25 2.36 -26.03
CA HIS A 71 -10.18 3.23 -26.75
C HIS A 71 -9.57 3.90 -28.00
N ARG A 72 -8.30 4.35 -27.95
CA ARG A 72 -7.61 4.90 -29.12
C ARG A 72 -7.40 3.84 -30.21
N GLN A 73 -7.03 2.61 -29.84
CA GLN A 73 -6.90 1.49 -30.78
C GLN A 73 -8.24 1.11 -31.42
N ALA A 74 -9.31 1.03 -30.63
CA ALA A 74 -10.66 0.77 -31.16
C ALA A 74 -11.12 1.88 -32.12
N GLY A 75 -10.86 3.14 -31.78
CA GLY A 75 -11.13 4.30 -32.63
C GLY A 75 -10.34 4.27 -33.94
N ALA A 76 -9.03 4.04 -33.89
CA ALA A 76 -8.17 3.91 -35.07
C ALA A 76 -8.63 2.74 -35.97
N THR A 77 -8.99 1.60 -35.38
CA THR A 77 -9.55 0.44 -36.10
C THR A 77 -10.88 0.78 -36.80
N ALA A 78 -11.74 1.59 -36.18
CA ALA A 78 -12.98 2.06 -36.82
C ALA A 78 -12.69 3.00 -38.01
N VAL A 79 -11.78 3.97 -37.84
CA VAL A 79 -11.35 4.89 -38.90
C VAL A 79 -10.71 4.15 -40.07
N ALA A 80 -9.81 3.19 -39.82
CA ALA A 80 -9.19 2.37 -40.85
C ALA A 80 -10.23 1.57 -41.66
N ARG A 81 -11.26 1.01 -41.00
CA ARG A 81 -12.37 0.34 -41.71
C ARG A 81 -13.22 1.31 -42.55
N MET A 82 -13.35 2.58 -42.15
CA MET A 82 -14.03 3.61 -42.96
C MET A 82 -13.19 3.99 -44.19
N GLN A 83 -11.90 4.22 -44.01
CA GLN A 83 -10.97 4.49 -45.13
C GLN A 83 -10.91 3.32 -46.12
N GLY A 84 -10.99 2.08 -45.63
CA GLY A 84 -11.12 0.88 -46.47
C GLY A 84 -12.41 0.80 -47.30
N ARG A 85 -13.42 1.64 -47.00
CA ARG A 85 -14.63 1.83 -47.83
C ARG A 85 -14.55 3.06 -48.76
N GLY A 86 -13.40 3.75 -48.79
CA GLY A 86 -13.17 4.95 -49.60
C GLY A 86 -13.43 6.28 -48.87
N GLU A 87 -13.78 6.26 -47.57
CA GLU A 87 -14.08 7.48 -46.82
C GLU A 87 -12.84 8.35 -46.58
N SER A 88 -12.98 9.66 -46.81
CA SER A 88 -11.93 10.63 -46.52
C SER A 88 -11.90 11.02 -45.03
N LEU A 89 -10.74 11.42 -44.50
CA LEU A 89 -10.64 11.88 -43.10
C LEU A 89 -11.55 13.09 -42.80
N THR A 90 -11.89 13.90 -43.80
CA THR A 90 -12.82 15.02 -43.66
C THR A 90 -14.25 14.52 -43.51
N ALA A 91 -14.71 13.63 -44.40
CA ALA A 91 -16.04 13.02 -44.32
C ALA A 91 -16.23 12.20 -43.03
N ILE A 92 -15.19 11.49 -42.57
CA ILE A 92 -15.20 10.76 -41.29
C ILE A 92 -15.38 11.73 -40.11
N ALA A 93 -14.68 12.86 -40.12
CA ALA A 93 -14.76 13.87 -39.06
C ALA A 93 -16.14 14.56 -39.04
N GLU A 94 -16.67 14.91 -40.22
CA GLU A 94 -18.01 15.48 -40.39
C GLU A 94 -19.11 14.51 -39.91
N LEU A 95 -19.03 13.22 -40.31
CA LEU A 95 -19.98 12.19 -39.87
C LEU A 95 -19.96 11.97 -38.35
N ALA A 96 -18.77 12.03 -37.73
CA ALA A 96 -18.60 11.83 -36.30
C ALA A 96 -18.80 13.12 -35.46
N GLY A 97 -19.00 14.28 -36.09
CA GLY A 97 -19.16 15.57 -35.39
C GLY A 97 -17.89 16.08 -34.70
N VAL A 98 -16.70 15.67 -35.16
CA VAL A 98 -15.40 16.01 -34.56
C VAL A 98 -14.51 16.77 -35.52
N LYS A 99 -13.39 17.34 -35.05
CA LYS A 99 -12.41 17.98 -35.94
C LYS A 99 -11.55 16.93 -36.64
N VAL A 100 -11.15 17.19 -37.89
CA VAL A 100 -10.18 16.34 -38.64
C VAL A 100 -8.86 16.15 -37.86
N GLY A 101 -8.47 17.14 -37.05
CA GLY A 101 -7.31 17.05 -36.15
C GLY A 101 -7.45 15.97 -35.07
N GLU A 102 -8.66 15.72 -34.57
CA GLU A 102 -8.93 14.69 -33.55
C GLU A 102 -8.86 13.29 -34.17
N VAL A 103 -9.43 13.10 -35.36
CA VAL A 103 -9.31 11.85 -36.13
C VAL A 103 -7.82 11.52 -36.41
N ARG A 104 -7.03 12.52 -36.81
CA ARG A 104 -5.58 12.38 -37.00
C ARG A 104 -4.84 12.08 -35.69
N ALA A 105 -5.25 12.69 -34.56
CA ALA A 105 -4.64 12.46 -33.26
C ALA A 105 -4.89 11.03 -32.76
N VAL A 106 -6.08 10.47 -32.99
CA VAL A 106 -6.41 9.07 -32.67
C VAL A 106 -5.51 8.10 -33.47
N LEU A 107 -5.43 8.27 -34.79
CA LEU A 107 -4.55 7.46 -35.65
C LEU A 107 -3.09 7.57 -35.21
N LYS A 108 -2.56 8.79 -35.10
CA LYS A 108 -1.18 9.07 -34.67
C LYS A 108 -0.82 8.43 -33.33
N SER A 109 -1.79 8.39 -32.40
CA SER A 109 -1.62 7.82 -31.06
C SER A 109 -1.71 6.29 -31.01
N ALA A 110 -2.39 5.67 -31.98
CA ALA A 110 -2.39 4.22 -32.17
C ALA A 110 -1.06 3.76 -32.81
N ASP A 111 -0.62 4.45 -33.88
CA ASP A 111 0.61 4.14 -34.61
C ASP A 111 1.86 4.27 -33.72
N ALA A 112 1.96 5.37 -32.97
CA ALA A 112 3.12 5.65 -32.11
C ALA A 112 3.30 4.67 -30.93
N GLN A 113 2.35 3.74 -30.73
CA GLN A 113 2.41 2.70 -29.71
C GLN A 113 2.38 1.27 -30.32
N ALA A 114 2.24 1.15 -31.64
CA ALA A 114 2.41 -0.11 -32.37
C ALA A 114 3.89 -0.37 -32.70
N ALA A 115 4.73 0.66 -32.73
CA ALA A 115 6.18 0.50 -32.74
C ALA A 115 6.64 -0.12 -31.41
N PRO A 116 7.40 -1.24 -31.43
CA PRO A 116 7.88 -1.85 -30.20
C PRO A 116 8.85 -0.91 -29.48
N ARG A 117 8.65 -0.73 -28.17
CA ARG A 117 9.70 -0.24 -27.24
C ARG A 117 10.77 -1.34 -27.07
N ALA A 118 11.54 -1.57 -28.12
CA ALA A 118 12.92 -1.97 -27.94
C ALA A 118 13.68 -0.81 -27.25
N ASP A 119 14.81 -1.11 -26.62
CA ASP A 119 15.71 -0.17 -25.94
C ASP A 119 15.19 0.42 -24.60
N ALA A 120 14.98 -0.45 -23.61
CA ALA A 120 14.94 -0.07 -22.19
C ALA A 120 15.52 -1.13 -21.23
N LEU A 121 16.23 -2.15 -21.73
CA LEU A 121 16.92 -3.17 -20.93
C LEU A 121 18.28 -3.50 -21.57
N GLY A 122 19.24 -2.58 -21.41
CA GLY A 122 20.58 -2.69 -21.98
C GLY A 122 21.65 -2.22 -20.99
N ALA A 123 22.42 -3.19 -20.49
CA ALA A 123 23.72 -3.02 -19.81
C ALA A 123 23.79 -2.11 -18.56
N GLU A 124 23.68 -2.72 -17.38
CA GLU A 124 24.76 -2.61 -16.38
C GLU A 124 25.11 -3.99 -15.83
N GLY A 125 26.29 -4.48 -16.20
CA GLY A 125 26.81 -5.77 -15.76
C GLY A 125 28.27 -5.93 -16.18
N SER A 126 29.20 -5.41 -15.37
CA SER A 126 30.58 -5.91 -15.20
C SER A 126 31.42 -4.92 -14.36
N ALA A 127 31.72 -5.28 -13.11
CA ALA A 127 32.81 -4.68 -12.33
C ALA A 127 33.26 -5.60 -11.18
N ALA A 128 33.61 -6.85 -11.50
CA ALA A 128 34.24 -7.77 -10.54
C ALA A 128 35.71 -8.03 -10.93
N ARG A 129 36.66 -7.42 -10.19
CA ARG A 129 38.06 -7.88 -10.08
C ARG A 129 38.81 -7.09 -9.00
N GLY A 130 39.41 -7.82 -8.05
CA GLY A 130 40.19 -7.25 -6.95
C GLY A 130 40.46 -8.28 -5.85
N ALA A 131 41.26 -9.30 -6.16
CA ALA A 131 41.71 -10.30 -5.17
C ALA A 131 43.02 -9.86 -4.50
N GLY A 132 43.21 -10.21 -3.22
CA GLY A 132 44.39 -9.82 -2.44
C GLY A 132 44.40 -10.37 -1.01
N GLU A 133 44.62 -11.67 -0.88
CA GLU A 133 45.09 -12.48 0.28
C GLU A 133 45.31 -11.85 1.68
N GLY A 134 44.88 -12.54 2.75
CA GLY A 134 45.19 -12.08 4.13
C GLY A 134 44.74 -12.96 5.32
N ALA A 135 45.11 -14.24 5.36
CA ALA A 135 45.23 -15.12 6.55
C ALA A 135 44.07 -15.30 7.58
N VAL A 136 43.64 -16.57 7.71
CA VAL A 136 42.92 -17.20 8.85
C VAL A 136 43.95 -17.71 9.91
N PRO A 137 43.62 -18.31 11.10
CA PRO A 137 42.33 -18.92 11.53
C PRO A 137 41.91 -18.81 13.02
N GLU A 138 40.88 -19.61 13.37
CA GLU A 138 40.35 -20.01 14.70
C GLU A 138 39.42 -19.04 15.45
N ALA A 139 38.34 -19.46 16.16
CA ALA A 139 37.68 -20.79 16.21
C ALA A 139 36.23 -20.73 16.76
N GLY A 140 35.35 -21.65 16.30
CA GLY A 140 34.25 -22.26 17.09
C GLY A 140 32.91 -21.53 17.24
N GLY A 141 31.79 -22.26 17.05
CA GLY A 141 30.50 -21.88 17.64
C GLY A 141 29.22 -22.14 16.83
N GLY A 142 28.71 -23.38 16.86
CA GLY A 142 27.29 -23.75 16.93
C GLY A 142 26.22 -23.02 16.08
N ALA A 143 25.59 -23.76 15.16
CA ALA A 143 24.41 -23.31 14.42
C ALA A 143 23.15 -23.18 15.31
N ALA A 144 22.39 -22.10 15.14
CA ALA A 144 20.98 -21.97 15.55
C ALA A 144 20.30 -20.74 14.91
N THR A 145 19.97 -20.80 13.61
CA THR A 145 19.15 -19.78 12.93
C THR A 145 17.88 -20.40 12.36
N ASP A 146 16.90 -20.73 13.21
CA ASP A 146 15.53 -21.10 12.82
C ASP A 146 14.57 -20.98 14.04
N ALA A 147 14.43 -19.77 14.58
CA ALA A 147 13.51 -19.50 15.71
C ALA A 147 12.79 -18.13 15.66
N ALA A 148 13.12 -17.26 14.70
CA ALA A 148 12.54 -15.91 14.60
C ALA A 148 11.39 -15.79 13.56
N ALA A 149 11.13 -16.83 12.77
CA ALA A 149 10.18 -16.78 11.65
C ALA A 149 8.79 -17.41 11.94
N GLN A 150 8.59 -18.06 13.09
CA GLN A 150 7.37 -18.83 13.42
C GLN A 150 6.53 -18.21 14.55
N ALA A 151 6.25 -16.91 14.48
CA ALA A 151 5.38 -16.23 15.46
C ALA A 151 4.34 -15.25 14.86
N LEU A 152 4.32 -15.03 13.54
CA LEU A 152 3.44 -14.05 12.87
C LEU A 152 2.36 -14.68 11.98
N GLY A 153 2.05 -15.96 12.14
CA GLY A 153 1.15 -16.70 11.24
C GLY A 153 0.15 -17.63 11.94
N SER A 154 -0.80 -17.09 12.74
CA SER A 154 -1.90 -17.92 13.25
C SER A 154 -3.24 -17.23 13.59
N VAL A 155 -3.48 -15.97 13.20
CA VAL A 155 -4.74 -15.25 13.57
C VAL A 155 -5.72 -14.92 12.42
N ASP A 156 -5.40 -15.23 11.16
CA ASP A 156 -6.28 -14.91 9.99
C ASP A 156 -7.16 -16.09 9.50
N ALA A 157 -7.24 -17.18 10.27
CA ALA A 157 -7.89 -18.44 9.85
C ALA A 157 -9.27 -18.71 10.52
N ALA A 158 -9.91 -17.71 11.13
CA ALA A 158 -11.11 -17.91 11.95
C ALA A 158 -12.33 -17.00 11.63
N ALA A 159 -12.27 -16.15 10.61
CA ALA A 159 -13.31 -15.13 10.33
C ALA A 159 -13.94 -15.22 8.93
N ARG A 160 -14.01 -16.42 8.35
CA ARG A 160 -14.52 -16.63 6.98
C ARG A 160 -15.43 -17.86 6.90
N GLU A 161 -16.70 -17.68 7.25
CA GLU A 161 -17.89 -18.48 6.83
C GLU A 161 -19.14 -18.06 7.64
N VAL A 162 -19.77 -16.92 7.29
CA VAL A 162 -21.24 -16.74 7.37
C VAL A 162 -21.65 -15.88 6.19
N GLY A 163 -22.26 -16.49 5.16
CA GLY A 163 -22.98 -15.74 4.12
C GLY A 163 -24.25 -15.10 4.68
N GLY A 164 -24.91 -14.13 4.05
CA GLY A 164 -24.83 -13.71 2.67
C GLY A 164 -26.25 -13.33 2.22
N GLY A 165 -26.40 -12.31 1.37
CA GLY A 165 -27.71 -11.90 0.85
C GLY A 165 -28.13 -10.48 1.22
N VAL A 166 -27.67 -9.50 0.43
CA VAL A 166 -28.36 -8.21 0.27
C VAL A 166 -29.04 -8.25 -1.10
N PRO A 167 -30.36 -8.43 -1.19
CA PRO A 167 -31.09 -8.26 -2.44
C PRO A 167 -31.34 -6.77 -2.67
N ASN A 168 -30.64 -6.19 -3.63
CA ASN A 168 -30.87 -4.83 -4.10
C ASN A 168 -31.54 -4.87 -5.46
N ASN A 169 -32.82 -4.46 -5.57
CA ASN A 169 -33.35 -3.97 -6.84
C ASN A 169 -34.54 -3.01 -6.64
N VAL A 170 -34.73 -2.13 -7.61
CA VAL A 170 -35.68 -1.01 -7.60
C VAL A 170 -36.65 -1.12 -8.78
N ALA A 171 -37.88 -0.62 -8.57
CA ALA A 171 -38.90 -0.22 -9.57
C ALA A 171 -39.97 -1.24 -10.04
N ALA A 172 -41.21 -0.71 -10.06
CA ALA A 172 -42.46 -1.21 -10.67
C ALA A 172 -43.07 -2.49 -10.05
N GLN A 173 -44.40 -2.67 -9.96
CA GLN A 173 -45.52 -1.93 -10.56
C GLN A 173 -46.82 -2.08 -9.71
N ALA A 174 -47.66 -1.02 -9.69
CA ALA A 174 -49.11 -0.94 -9.39
C ALA A 174 -49.83 -1.98 -8.48
N LEU A 175 -50.61 -1.48 -7.48
CA LEU A 175 -52.10 -1.55 -7.45
C LEU A 175 -52.71 -1.11 -6.10
N GLY A 176 -53.69 -0.19 -6.16
CA GLY A 176 -54.98 -0.29 -5.43
C GLY A 176 -55.12 0.16 -3.96
N ALA A 177 -55.93 1.21 -3.76
CA ALA A 177 -56.67 1.60 -2.53
C ALA A 177 -55.87 1.95 -1.25
N GLY A 178 -56.31 2.87 -0.39
CA GLY A 178 -57.46 3.79 -0.44
C GLY A 178 -57.48 4.67 0.83
N ALA A 179 -58.01 5.89 0.73
CA ALA A 179 -58.23 6.80 1.88
C ALA A 179 -59.49 6.37 2.69
N PRO A 180 -59.93 7.03 3.80
CA PRO A 180 -59.78 8.45 4.15
C PRO A 180 -58.63 8.78 5.13
#